data_AF-A0A4U1D0H2-F1
#
_entry.id   AF-A0A4U1D0H2-F1
#
_cell.length_a   1.000
_cell.length_b   1.000
_cell.length_c   1.000
_cell.angle_alpha   90.00
_cell.angle_beta   90.00
_cell.angle_gamma   90.00
#
_symmetry.space_group_name_H-M   'P 1'
#
loop_
_entity.id
_entity.type
_entity.pdbx_description
1 polymer ?
#
loop_
_entity_poly.entity_id
_entity_poly.type
_entity_poly.pdbx_seq_one_letter_code
_entity_poly.pdbx_strand_id
1 'polypeptide(L)'
;MKCRGEESRIKLVNDYQLKPVAHVKLLNGQTKKSCTGDILTDSYYCFTYKNKVTKSEGSLLCGTHAATHFLSLLGHASLRQFNPLSSIAAGGNNGNSPTSTSVSWNPTAKELHNAINLLVICWNTTIKGFVGDIKRELEKNPDKEPHLSKIKTINTIIKHDKKQRTLQQMISELRQNNQTLRNFSFNNLNQLLNKKEIDSFFG
;
A
#
# COMPACT_ATOMS: atom_id res chain seq x y z
N MET A 1 -14.91 7.16 -11.09
CA MET A 1 -15.62 5.87 -11.28
C MET A 1 -16.56 5.64 -10.11
N LYS A 2 -17.85 5.39 -10.36
CA LYS A 2 -18.84 5.13 -9.30
C LYS A 2 -19.11 3.62 -9.20
N CYS A 3 -19.20 3.09 -7.99
CA CYS A 3 -19.33 1.65 -7.72
C CYS A 3 -20.46 1.30 -6.72
N ARG A 4 -21.40 2.22 -6.52
CA ARG A 4 -22.55 2.00 -5.63
C ARG A 4 -23.52 1.01 -6.29
N GLY A 5 -23.93 0.00 -5.52
CA GLY A 5 -24.75 -1.12 -6.00
C GLY A 5 -23.92 -2.27 -6.59
N GLU A 6 -24.45 -3.49 -6.51
CA GLU A 6 -23.79 -4.71 -7.00
C GLU A 6 -23.66 -4.73 -8.52
N GLU A 7 -24.71 -4.35 -9.24
CA GLU A 7 -24.73 -4.26 -10.71
C GLU A 7 -23.60 -3.37 -11.24
N SER A 8 -23.41 -2.21 -10.62
CA SER A 8 -22.30 -1.31 -10.96
C SER A 8 -20.94 -1.99 -10.79
N ARG A 9 -20.76 -2.79 -9.72
CA ARG A 9 -19.51 -3.50 -9.46
C ARG A 9 -19.27 -4.62 -10.47
N ILE A 10 -20.31 -5.37 -10.83
CA ILE A 10 -20.26 -6.41 -11.87
C ILE A 10 -19.88 -5.79 -13.21
N LYS A 11 -20.55 -4.69 -13.60
CA LYS A 11 -20.23 -3.96 -14.82
C LYS A 11 -18.77 -3.49 -14.85
N LEU A 12 -18.25 -2.99 -13.73
CA LEU A 12 -16.85 -2.58 -13.63
C LEU A 12 -15.86 -3.74 -13.82
N VAL A 13 -16.14 -4.93 -13.26
CA VAL A 13 -15.30 -6.13 -13.49
C VAL A 13 -15.38 -6.60 -14.95
N ASN A 14 -16.54 -6.42 -15.60
CA ASN A 14 -16.72 -6.74 -17.00
C ASN A 14 -15.97 -5.77 -17.94
N ASP A 15 -16.02 -4.47 -17.66
CA ASP A 15 -15.43 -3.44 -18.53
C ASP A 15 -13.91 -3.23 -18.27
N TYR A 16 -13.44 -3.53 -17.05
CA TYR A 16 -12.08 -3.24 -16.62
C TYR A 16 -11.37 -4.47 -16.07
N GLN A 17 -10.08 -4.58 -16.34
CA GLN A 17 -9.20 -5.48 -15.62
C GLN A 17 -8.87 -4.86 -14.26
N LEU A 18 -9.61 -5.27 -13.23
CA LEU A 18 -9.38 -4.85 -11.85
C LEU A 18 -8.32 -5.72 -11.18
N LYS A 19 -7.42 -5.08 -10.43
CA LYS A 19 -6.41 -5.77 -9.62
C LYS A 19 -6.40 -5.16 -8.21
N PRO A 20 -6.61 -5.97 -7.16
CA PRO A 20 -6.43 -5.50 -5.78
C PRO A 20 -4.96 -5.14 -5.57
N VAL A 21 -4.69 -4.02 -4.90
CA VAL A 21 -3.30 -3.53 -4.69
C VAL A 21 -2.98 -3.39 -3.22
N ALA A 22 -3.87 -2.81 -2.42
CA ALA A 22 -3.59 -2.63 -1.01
C ALA A 22 -4.88 -2.54 -0.18
N HIS A 23 -4.75 -2.89 1.09
CA HIS A 23 -5.69 -2.59 2.16
C HIS A 23 -4.91 -1.84 3.24
N VAL A 24 -5.23 -0.59 3.51
CA VAL A 24 -4.39 0.32 4.32
C VAL A 24 -5.23 0.99 5.40
N LYS A 25 -4.67 1.08 6.62
CA LYS A 25 -5.23 1.88 7.72
C LYS A 25 -5.04 3.37 7.45
N LEU A 26 -6.09 4.17 7.64
CA LEU A 26 -5.99 5.63 7.63
C LEU A 26 -5.45 6.12 8.97
N LEU A 27 -4.56 7.11 8.90
CA LEU A 27 -4.03 7.78 10.08
C LEU A 27 -4.99 8.88 10.56
N ASN A 28 -4.75 9.39 11.77
CA ASN A 28 -5.59 10.44 12.33
C ASN A 28 -5.60 11.68 11.41
N GLY A 29 -6.79 12.24 11.18
CA GLY A 29 -7.01 13.36 10.25
C GLY A 29 -6.99 13.00 8.76
N GLN A 30 -6.72 11.75 8.38
CA GLN A 30 -6.79 11.32 6.98
C GLN A 30 -8.19 10.85 6.59
N THR A 31 -8.68 11.32 5.46
CA THR A 31 -9.92 10.83 4.86
C THR A 31 -9.73 10.51 3.38
N LYS A 32 -10.54 9.57 2.87
CA LYS A 32 -10.56 9.19 1.45
C LYS A 32 -11.99 9.11 0.94
N LYS A 33 -12.23 9.59 -0.28
CA LYS A 33 -13.51 9.40 -0.95
C LYS A 33 -13.56 8.03 -1.63
N SER A 34 -14.52 7.20 -1.24
CA SER A 34 -14.81 5.89 -1.83
C SER A 34 -15.49 6.05 -3.20
N CYS A 35 -15.35 5.04 -4.07
CA CYS A 35 -16.11 4.94 -5.32
C CYS A 35 -17.62 4.80 -5.10
N THR A 36 -18.07 4.47 -3.90
CA THR A 36 -19.49 4.49 -3.50
C THR A 36 -20.01 5.89 -3.22
N GLY A 37 -19.11 6.87 -3.08
CA GLY A 37 -19.40 8.25 -2.67
C GLY A 37 -19.13 8.52 -1.19
N ASP A 38 -18.95 7.47 -0.38
CA ASP A 38 -18.75 7.58 1.06
C ASP A 38 -17.37 8.13 1.43
N ILE A 39 -17.27 8.76 2.59
CA ILE A 39 -16.00 9.21 3.17
C ILE A 39 -15.47 8.10 4.08
N LEU A 40 -14.27 7.62 3.79
CA LEU A 40 -13.55 6.63 4.56
C LEU A 40 -12.63 7.34 5.56
N THR A 41 -12.70 6.94 6.82
CA THR A 41 -11.93 7.51 7.94
C THR A 41 -11.08 6.48 8.67
N ASP A 42 -11.39 5.18 8.55
CA ASP A 42 -10.71 4.11 9.27
C ASP A 42 -9.67 3.36 8.42
N SER A 43 -10.11 2.86 7.27
CA SER A 43 -9.30 2.06 6.35
C SER A 43 -9.89 2.11 4.95
N TYR A 44 -9.08 1.75 3.95
CA TYR A 44 -9.52 1.67 2.57
C TYR A 44 -8.82 0.55 1.81
N TYR A 45 -9.51 0.03 0.81
CA TYR A 45 -8.92 -0.77 -0.25
C TYR A 45 -8.59 0.10 -1.45
N CYS A 46 -7.48 -0.23 -2.11
CA CYS A 46 -7.07 0.35 -3.37
C CYS A 46 -7.03 -0.76 -4.43
N PHE A 47 -7.74 -0.54 -5.53
CA PHE A 47 -7.64 -1.36 -6.73
C PHE A 47 -7.09 -0.51 -7.86
N THR A 48 -6.26 -1.11 -8.70
CA THR A 48 -5.91 -0.56 -10.01
C THR A 48 -6.89 -1.11 -11.03
N TYR A 49 -7.18 -0.31 -12.05
CA TYR A 49 -8.02 -0.71 -13.16
C TYR A 49 -7.35 -0.38 -14.48
N LYS A 50 -7.54 -1.26 -15.46
CA LYS A 50 -7.21 -1.00 -16.86
C LYS A 50 -8.43 -1.29 -17.72
N ASN A 51 -8.91 -0.31 -18.48
CA ASN A 51 -10.03 -0.52 -19.40
C ASN A 51 -9.65 -1.58 -20.44
N LYS A 52 -10.51 -2.57 -20.66
CA LYS A 52 -10.19 -3.69 -21.58
C LYS A 52 -10.10 -3.25 -23.03
N VAL A 53 -10.81 -2.18 -23.41
CA VAL A 53 -10.88 -1.63 -24.77
C VAL A 53 -9.88 -0.48 -24.94
N THR A 54 -10.09 0.63 -24.23
CA THR A 54 -9.31 1.87 -24.41
C THR A 54 -7.91 1.79 -23.82
N LYS A 55 -7.63 0.75 -23.03
CA LYS A 55 -6.38 0.55 -22.27
C LYS A 55 -6.09 1.66 -21.26
N SER A 56 -7.05 2.55 -20.97
CA SER A 56 -6.88 3.59 -19.96
C SER A 56 -6.71 2.98 -18.56
N GLU A 57 -5.81 3.57 -17.76
CA GLU A 57 -5.45 3.04 -16.44
C GLU A 57 -5.75 4.04 -15.33
N GLY A 58 -6.00 3.52 -14.14
CA GLY A 58 -6.21 4.35 -12.96
C GLY A 58 -6.34 3.51 -11.69
N SER A 59 -6.78 4.18 -10.62
CA SER A 59 -7.04 3.54 -9.33
C SER A 59 -8.40 3.95 -8.78
N LEU A 60 -9.05 3.02 -8.08
CA LEU A 60 -10.28 3.24 -7.33
C LEU A 60 -10.03 2.93 -5.87
N LEU A 61 -10.70 3.68 -5.00
CA LEU A 61 -10.71 3.45 -3.56
C LEU A 61 -12.09 2.98 -3.13
N CYS A 62 -12.17 2.07 -2.19
CA CYS A 62 -13.43 1.65 -1.59
C CYS A 62 -13.27 1.18 -0.15
N GLY A 63 -14.37 1.22 0.60
CA GLY A 63 -14.45 0.60 1.92
C GLY A 63 -14.57 -0.92 1.83
N THR A 64 -14.47 -1.57 2.99
CA THR A 64 -14.45 -3.04 3.12
C THR A 64 -15.61 -3.73 2.41
N HIS A 65 -16.84 -3.24 2.57
CA HIS A 65 -18.02 -3.89 1.97
C HIS A 65 -17.91 -3.99 0.43
N ALA A 66 -17.62 -2.88 -0.25
CA ALA A 66 -17.47 -2.89 -1.71
C ALA A 66 -16.21 -3.66 -2.15
N ALA A 67 -15.13 -3.60 -1.36
CA ALA A 67 -13.90 -4.35 -1.64
C ALA A 67 -14.11 -5.86 -1.58
N THR A 68 -14.81 -6.37 -0.56
CA THR A 68 -15.15 -7.80 -0.42
C THR A 68 -15.92 -8.30 -1.63
N HIS A 69 -16.88 -7.52 -2.13
CA HIS A 69 -17.61 -7.87 -3.34
C HIS A 69 -16.71 -7.91 -4.58
N PHE A 70 -15.83 -6.91 -4.77
CA PHE A 70 -14.86 -6.94 -5.88
C PHE A 70 -13.91 -8.14 -5.80
N LEU A 71 -13.39 -8.44 -4.61
CA LEU A 71 -12.48 -9.58 -4.40
C LEU A 71 -13.16 -10.91 -4.72
N SER A 72 -14.41 -11.08 -4.30
CA SER A 72 -15.24 -12.25 -4.64
C SER A 72 -15.40 -12.41 -6.15
N LEU A 73 -15.80 -11.33 -6.85
CA LEU A 73 -15.94 -11.33 -8.31
C LEU A 73 -14.62 -11.64 -9.05
N LEU A 74 -13.48 -11.30 -8.45
CA LEU A 74 -12.15 -11.55 -9.01
C LEU A 74 -11.56 -12.91 -8.59
N GLY A 75 -12.26 -13.69 -7.75
CA GLY A 75 -11.74 -14.94 -7.20
C GLY A 75 -10.49 -14.74 -6.33
N HIS A 76 -10.36 -13.59 -5.67
CA HIS A 76 -9.17 -13.22 -4.90
C HIS A 76 -9.44 -13.22 -3.40
N ALA A 77 -8.51 -13.74 -2.60
CA ALA A 77 -8.60 -13.69 -1.13
C ALA A 77 -8.50 -12.25 -0.59
N SER A 78 -9.03 -12.01 0.61
CA SER A 78 -8.90 -10.71 1.27
C SER A 78 -7.44 -10.29 1.44
N LEU A 79 -7.14 -9.03 1.14
CA LEU A 79 -5.79 -8.49 1.36
C LEU A 79 -5.56 -8.24 2.84
N ARG A 80 -4.37 -8.63 3.32
CA ARG A 80 -3.93 -8.27 4.66
C ARG A 80 -3.81 -6.75 4.78
N GLN A 81 -4.37 -6.20 5.86
CA GLN A 81 -4.28 -4.78 6.12
C GLN A 81 -2.84 -4.38 6.49
N PHE A 82 -2.32 -3.36 5.82
CA PHE A 82 -1.14 -2.64 6.26
C PHE A 82 -1.53 -1.65 7.36
N ASN A 83 -1.10 -1.94 8.58
CA ASN A 83 -1.26 -1.05 9.73
C ASN A 83 0.11 -0.48 10.14
N PRO A 84 0.36 0.82 9.94
CA PRO A 84 1.61 1.46 10.32
C PRO A 84 1.67 1.80 11.82
N LEU A 85 0.56 1.68 12.55
CA LEU A 85 0.50 1.96 13.98
C LEU A 85 0.94 0.74 14.80
N SER A 86 1.61 0.99 15.92
CA SER A 86 1.87 -0.02 16.94
C SER A 86 0.56 -0.29 17.66
N SER A 87 0.24 -1.56 17.89
CA SER A 87 -0.73 -1.88 18.92
C SER A 87 -0.19 -1.33 20.24
N ILE A 88 -0.81 -0.29 20.78
CA ILE A 88 -0.72 -0.06 22.23
C ILE A 88 -1.24 -1.36 22.83
N ALA A 89 -0.46 -2.01 23.69
CA ALA A 89 -0.91 -3.14 24.47
C ALA A 89 -2.00 -2.66 25.45
N ALA A 90 -3.20 -2.41 24.94
CA ALA A 90 -4.42 -2.32 25.71
C ALA A 90 -5.11 -3.67 25.53
N GLY A 91 -5.21 -4.44 26.61
CA GLY A 91 -5.77 -5.78 26.61
C GLY A 91 -7.13 -5.83 25.89
N GLY A 92 -7.19 -6.61 24.83
CA GLY A 92 -8.38 -6.79 24.01
C GLY A 92 -8.22 -8.04 23.17
N ASN A 93 -8.91 -9.10 23.58
CA ASN A 93 -8.96 -10.47 23.07
C ASN A 93 -8.21 -10.80 21.78
N ASN A 94 -7.34 -11.79 21.94
CA ASN A 94 -6.83 -12.69 20.92
C ASN A 94 -8.01 -13.19 20.05
N GLY A 95 -8.23 -12.53 18.92
CA GLY A 95 -9.11 -12.99 17.86
C GLY A 95 -8.45 -14.20 17.22
N ASN A 96 -8.76 -15.38 17.76
CA ASN A 96 -8.39 -16.67 17.22
C ASN A 96 -8.96 -16.78 15.79
N SER A 97 -8.09 -16.69 14.80
CA SER A 97 -8.35 -17.16 13.44
C SER A 97 -7.10 -17.88 12.93
N PRO A 98 -7.28 -19.01 12.25
CA PRO A 98 -6.34 -20.12 12.27
C PRO A 98 -5.11 -19.83 11.41
N THR A 99 -3.96 -20.30 11.91
CA THR A 99 -2.75 -20.65 11.14
C THR A 99 -2.29 -19.59 10.13
N SER A 100 -1.83 -18.43 10.61
CA SER A 100 -0.90 -17.64 9.79
C SER A 100 0.43 -18.38 9.75
N THR A 101 0.69 -19.14 8.69
CA THR A 101 2.07 -19.39 8.25
C THR A 101 2.73 -18.02 8.22
N SER A 102 3.64 -17.77 9.15
CA SER A 102 4.38 -16.52 9.21
C SER A 102 5.16 -16.44 7.90
N VAL A 103 4.68 -15.61 6.97
CA VAL A 103 5.36 -15.42 5.70
C VAL A 103 6.76 -14.91 6.03
N SER A 104 7.77 -15.73 5.75
CA SER A 104 9.17 -15.35 5.96
C SER A 104 9.53 -14.33 4.91
N TRP A 105 9.70 -13.08 5.34
CA TRP A 105 10.09 -12.00 4.45
C TRP A 105 11.62 -11.88 4.41
N ASN A 106 12.17 -11.72 3.22
CA ASN A 106 13.49 -11.16 3.05
C ASN A 106 13.53 -9.75 3.69
N PRO A 107 14.55 -9.40 4.48
CA PRO A 107 14.63 -8.11 5.15
C PRO A 107 14.52 -6.91 4.20
N THR A 108 15.25 -6.93 3.09
CA THR A 108 15.20 -5.89 2.05
C THR A 108 13.83 -5.80 1.38
N ALA A 109 13.21 -6.95 1.08
CA ALA A 109 11.86 -6.99 0.50
C ALA A 109 10.82 -6.36 1.44
N LYS A 110 10.93 -6.66 2.74
CA LYS A 110 10.06 -6.11 3.78
C LYS A 110 10.24 -4.61 3.94
N GLU A 111 11.48 -4.12 3.93
CA GLU A 111 11.77 -2.69 3.96
C GLU A 111 11.16 -1.97 2.75
N LEU A 112 11.33 -2.51 1.54
CA LEU A 112 10.78 -1.92 0.32
C LEU A 112 9.25 -1.94 0.30
N HIS A 113 8.63 -3.04 0.77
CA HIS A 113 7.18 -3.14 0.91
C HIS A 113 6.64 -2.11 1.90
N ASN A 114 7.26 -1.97 3.06
CA ASN A 114 6.90 -0.95 4.05
C ASN A 114 7.05 0.45 3.47
N ALA A 115 8.15 0.72 2.76
CA ALA A 115 8.42 2.02 2.16
C ALA A 115 7.33 2.44 1.16
N ILE A 116 6.91 1.52 0.28
CA ILE A 116 5.83 1.78 -0.69
C ILE A 116 4.52 2.11 0.02
N ASN A 117 4.14 1.35 1.04
CA ASN A 117 2.90 1.62 1.79
C ASN A 117 2.98 2.96 2.54
N LEU A 118 4.13 3.27 3.14
CA LEU A 118 4.35 4.52 3.87
C LEU A 118 4.30 5.73 2.94
N LEU A 119 4.85 5.64 1.72
CA LEU A 119 4.75 6.72 0.73
C LEU A 119 3.30 7.09 0.39
N VAL A 120 2.44 6.08 0.27
CA VAL A 120 1.01 6.28 -0.01
C VAL A 120 0.34 7.03 1.14
N ILE A 121 0.73 6.71 2.37
CA ILE A 121 0.24 7.36 3.59
C ILE A 121 0.78 8.80 3.69
N CYS A 122 2.09 9.00 3.54
CA CYS A 122 2.78 10.29 3.61
C CYS A 122 2.22 11.31 2.61
N TRP A 123 2.02 10.89 1.37
CA TRP A 123 1.48 11.77 0.33
C TRP A 123 -0.04 11.77 0.26
N ASN A 124 -0.71 11.02 1.13
CA ASN A 124 -2.14 10.78 1.08
C ASN A 124 -2.61 10.50 -0.35
N THR A 125 -1.90 9.65 -1.09
CA THR A 125 -2.15 9.35 -2.50
C THR A 125 -2.70 7.93 -2.66
N THR A 126 -2.71 7.40 -3.88
CA THR A 126 -3.09 6.01 -4.19
C THR A 126 -1.96 5.34 -4.95
N ILE A 127 -1.83 4.03 -4.81
CA ILE A 127 -0.84 3.27 -5.58
C ILE A 127 -1.32 3.17 -7.02
N LYS A 128 -0.45 3.52 -7.96
CA LYS A 128 -0.73 3.48 -9.41
C LYS A 128 0.43 2.85 -10.17
N GLY A 129 0.10 2.26 -11.33
CA GLY A 129 1.05 1.78 -12.32
C GLY A 129 2.18 0.94 -11.73
N PHE A 130 3.42 1.25 -12.14
CA PHE A 130 4.62 0.49 -11.83
C PHE A 130 4.88 0.30 -10.32
N VAL A 131 4.53 1.27 -9.47
CA VAL A 131 4.67 1.14 -8.01
C VAL A 131 3.78 0.03 -7.45
N GLY A 132 2.58 -0.12 -8.01
CA GLY A 132 1.66 -1.20 -7.66
C GLY A 132 2.15 -2.57 -8.12
N ASP A 133 2.82 -2.62 -9.26
CA ASP A 133 3.41 -3.86 -9.77
C ASP A 133 4.60 -4.31 -8.93
N ILE A 134 5.49 -3.39 -8.54
CA ILE A 134 6.58 -3.69 -7.59
C ILE A 134 6.00 -4.24 -6.29
N LYS A 135 5.00 -3.58 -5.70
CA LYS A 135 4.39 -4.02 -4.44
C LYS A 135 3.82 -5.43 -4.55
N ARG A 136 3.09 -5.73 -5.63
CA ARG A 136 2.48 -7.04 -5.86
C ARG A 136 3.53 -8.13 -6.02
N GLU A 137 4.63 -7.83 -6.69
CA GLU A 137 5.72 -8.78 -6.87
C GLU A 137 6.40 -9.13 -5.55
N LEU A 138 6.62 -8.13 -4.68
CA LEU A 138 7.12 -8.32 -3.32
C LEU A 138 6.19 -9.23 -2.51
N GLU A 139 4.87 -9.05 -2.63
CA GLU A 139 3.89 -9.90 -1.93
C GLU A 139 3.81 -11.32 -2.50
N LYS A 140 4.10 -11.49 -3.80
CA LYS A 140 4.15 -12.80 -4.46
C LYS A 140 5.43 -13.58 -4.13
N ASN A 141 6.56 -12.89 -3.95
CA ASN A 141 7.86 -13.50 -3.63
C ASN A 141 8.47 -12.83 -2.38
N PRO A 142 7.85 -12.96 -1.21
CA PRO A 142 8.24 -12.24 0.00
C PRO A 142 9.63 -12.65 0.52
N ASP A 143 10.06 -13.88 0.23
CA ASP A 143 11.32 -14.49 0.62
C ASP A 143 12.51 -14.09 -0.27
N LYS A 144 12.26 -13.46 -1.42
CA LYS A 144 13.30 -13.08 -2.39
C LYS A 144 13.74 -11.64 -2.23
N GLU A 145 15.04 -11.40 -2.34
CA GLU A 145 15.59 -10.05 -2.37
C GLU A 145 15.12 -9.31 -3.63
N PRO A 146 14.61 -8.07 -3.53
CA PRO A 146 14.18 -7.32 -4.69
C PRO A 146 15.35 -6.88 -5.55
N HIS A 147 15.15 -6.89 -6.87
CA HIS A 147 16.13 -6.35 -7.82
C HIS A 147 16.43 -4.88 -7.52
N LEU A 148 17.73 -4.53 -7.57
CA LEU A 148 18.22 -3.17 -7.37
C LEU A 148 17.51 -2.13 -8.25
N SER A 149 17.13 -2.48 -9.47
CA SER A 149 16.39 -1.57 -10.37
C SER A 149 15.08 -1.07 -9.73
N LYS A 150 14.36 -1.93 -8.99
CA LYS A 150 13.10 -1.57 -8.31
C LYS A 150 13.36 -0.69 -7.10
N ILE A 151 14.41 -0.99 -6.34
CA ILE A 151 14.86 -0.14 -5.23
C ILE A 151 15.21 1.26 -5.76
N LYS A 152 15.97 1.34 -6.85
CA LYS A 152 16.31 2.62 -7.51
C LYS A 152 15.05 3.36 -7.95
N THR A 153 14.07 2.68 -8.56
CA THR A 153 12.82 3.34 -8.96
C THR A 153 12.10 3.99 -7.78
N ILE A 154 11.93 3.26 -6.67
CA ILE A 154 11.30 3.83 -5.48
C ILE A 154 12.16 4.97 -4.89
N ASN A 155 13.48 4.82 -4.86
CA ASN A 155 14.40 5.86 -4.43
C ASN A 155 14.26 7.16 -5.25
N THR A 156 14.20 7.04 -6.58
CA THR A 156 13.98 8.17 -7.50
C THR A 156 12.60 8.80 -7.28
N ILE A 157 11.57 8.00 -7.01
CA ILE A 157 10.23 8.53 -6.67
C ILE A 157 10.29 9.38 -5.40
N ILE A 158 11.02 8.94 -4.36
CA ILE A 158 11.19 9.71 -3.12
C ILE A 158 12.00 10.99 -3.37
N LYS A 159 13.06 10.92 -4.19
CA LYS A 159 13.87 12.09 -4.59
C LYS A 159 13.01 13.23 -5.18
N HIS A 160 11.93 12.88 -5.87
CA HIS A 160 11.00 13.86 -6.44
C HIS A 160 9.91 14.35 -5.46
N ASP A 161 10.06 14.11 -4.15
CA ASP A 161 9.19 14.73 -3.15
C ASP A 161 9.21 16.26 -3.30
N LYS A 162 8.00 16.86 -3.26
CA LYS A 162 7.85 18.31 -3.47
C LYS A 162 8.58 19.15 -2.45
N LYS A 163 8.80 18.64 -1.23
CA LYS A 163 9.55 19.32 -0.17
C LYS A 163 10.99 18.79 -0.05
N GLN A 164 11.45 17.96 -1.00
CA GLN A 164 12.80 17.38 -1.01
C GLN A 164 13.14 16.59 0.26
N ARG A 165 12.15 15.92 0.85
CA ARG A 165 12.34 15.14 2.08
C ARG A 165 12.71 13.70 1.78
N THR A 166 13.48 13.09 2.67
CA THR A 166 13.62 11.63 2.73
C THR A 166 12.35 10.98 3.27
N LEU A 167 12.17 9.69 3.02
CA LEU A 167 11.03 8.96 3.56
C LEU A 167 11.00 9.00 5.10
N GLN A 168 12.15 8.89 5.77
CA GLN A 168 12.22 9.05 7.23
C GLN A 168 11.77 10.43 7.72
N GLN A 169 12.11 11.50 7.01
CA GLN A 169 11.65 12.84 7.36
C GLN A 169 10.12 12.94 7.21
N MET A 170 9.54 12.37 6.15
CA MET A 170 8.08 12.31 5.99
C MET A 170 7.40 11.53 7.11
N ILE A 171 7.97 10.39 7.52
CA ILE A 171 7.47 9.57 8.63
C ILE A 171 7.55 10.34 9.95
N SER A 172 8.66 11.08 10.16
CA SER A 172 8.86 11.89 11.37
C SER A 172 7.84 13.02 11.48
N GLU A 173 7.51 13.69 10.36
CA GLU A 173 6.42 14.67 10.31
C GLU A 173 5.07 14.03 10.64
N LEU A 174 4.74 12.88 10.05
CA LEU A 174 3.49 12.17 10.35
C LEU A 174 3.37 11.78 11.83
N ARG A 175 4.50 11.42 12.47
CA ARG A 175 4.54 11.02 13.87
C ARG A 175 4.14 12.13 14.83
N GLN A 176 4.33 13.40 14.46
CA GLN A 176 3.91 14.55 15.29
C GLN A 176 2.42 14.48 15.66
N ASN A 177 1.58 14.00 14.73
CA ASN A 177 0.13 13.84 14.92
C ASN A 177 -0.30 12.38 15.15
N ASN A 178 0.64 11.43 15.12
CA ASN A 178 0.39 9.99 15.23
C ASN A 178 1.49 9.34 16.08
N GLN A 179 1.44 9.55 17.41
CA GLN A 179 2.47 9.09 18.34
C GLN A 179 2.65 7.57 18.38
N THR A 180 1.60 6.81 18.01
CA THR A 180 1.64 5.34 17.92
C THR A 180 2.22 4.84 16.59
N LEU A 181 2.73 5.71 15.72
CA LEU A 181 3.35 5.28 14.47
C LEU A 181 4.61 4.45 14.75
N ARG A 182 4.67 3.25 14.18
CA ARG A 182 5.81 2.33 14.36
C ARG A 182 7.12 2.97 13.92
N ASN A 183 8.21 2.48 14.49
CA ASN A 183 9.54 2.73 13.96
C ASN A 183 9.77 1.88 12.72
N PHE A 184 10.15 2.54 11.64
CA PHE A 184 10.57 1.91 10.40
C PHE A 184 12.03 2.26 10.17
N SER A 185 12.83 1.28 9.76
CA SER A 185 14.22 1.46 9.33
C SER A 185 14.36 0.93 7.91
N PHE A 186 15.27 1.55 7.15
CA PHE A 186 15.53 1.21 5.74
C PHE A 186 17.02 0.89 5.54
N ASN A 187 17.64 0.28 6.55
CA ASN A 187 19.08 0.09 6.61
C ASN A 187 19.58 -0.81 5.47
N ASN A 188 18.84 -1.87 5.14
CA ASN A 188 19.23 -2.78 4.06
C ASN A 188 19.13 -2.05 2.70
N LEU A 189 18.06 -1.28 2.48
CA LEU A 189 17.91 -0.46 1.27
C LEU A 189 19.03 0.59 1.15
N ASN A 190 19.32 1.31 2.24
CA ASN A 190 20.39 2.31 2.30
C ASN A 190 21.75 1.68 1.99
N GLN A 191 22.07 0.53 2.60
CA GLN A 191 23.32 -0.18 2.36
C GLN A 191 23.47 -0.64 0.90
N LEU A 192 22.41 -1.14 0.27
CA LEU A 192 22.44 -1.58 -1.12
C LEU A 192 22.68 -0.42 -2.10
N LEU A 193 22.09 0.75 -1.84
CA LEU A 193 22.31 1.94 -2.65
C LEU A 193 23.71 2.51 -2.46
N ASN A 194 24.19 2.59 -1.21
CA ASN A 194 25.53 3.07 -0.88
C ASN A 194 26.63 2.20 -1.51
N LYS A 195 26.47 0.87 -1.52
CA LYS A 195 27.38 -0.07 -2.22
C LYS A 195 27.51 0.20 -3.73
N LYS A 196 26.60 0.98 -4.30
CA LYS A 196 26.57 1.36 -5.72
C LYS A 196 26.78 2.85 -5.92
N GLU A 197 27.21 3.56 -4.88
CA GLU A 197 27.48 5.01 -4.90
C GLU A 197 26.24 5.81 -5.32
N ILE A 198 25.06 5.40 -4.85
CA ILE A 198 23.79 6.07 -5.11
C ILE A 198 23.28 6.66 -3.81
N ASP A 199 22.96 7.96 -3.83
CA ASP A 199 22.33 8.64 -2.71
C ASP A 199 20.99 8.00 -2.35
N SER A 200 20.81 7.67 -1.06
CA SER A 200 19.56 7.14 -0.56
C SER A 200 18.64 8.25 -0.06
N PHE A 201 17.40 8.22 -0.55
CA PHE A 201 16.30 9.08 -0.11
C PHE A 201 15.34 8.34 0.82
N PHE A 202 15.61 7.09 1.18
CA PHE A 202 14.82 6.39 2.21
C PHE A 202 15.05 7.01 3.60
N GLY A 203 16.26 7.51 3.85
CA GLY A 203 16.67 8.12 5.13
C GLY A 203 17.23 7.12 6.12
#